data_AF-A0A7G2IZC8-F1
#
_entry.id   AF-A0A7G2IZC8-F1
#
_cell.length_a   1.000
_cell.length_b   1.000
_cell.length_c   1.000
_cell.angle_alpha   90.00
_cell.angle_beta   90.00
_cell.angle_gamma   90.00
#
_symmetry.space_group_name_H-M   'P 1'
#
loop_
_entity.id
_entity.type
_entity.pdbx_description
1 polymer ?
#
loop_
_entity_poly.entity_id
_entity_poly.type
_entity_poly.pdbx_seq_one_letter_code
_entity_poly.pdbx_strand_id
1 'polypeptide(L)' 'MICDEIPEAYYNSHRVLVMRRGRLVAEFNPHHCREEEIAEVVEVINE' A
#
# COMPACT_ATOMS: atom_id res chain seq x y z
N MET A 1 -0.52 10.94 4.03
CA MET A 1 0.79 10.56 4.58
C MET A 1 1.58 9.86 3.49
N ILE A 2 2.90 10.00 3.45
CA ILE A 2 3.78 9.25 2.55
C ILE A 2 4.79 8.56 3.45
N CYS A 3 4.86 7.23 3.35
CA CYS A 3 5.79 6.38 4.08
C CYS A 3 6.16 5.19 3.19
N ASP A 4 7.26 4.54 3.51
CA ASP A 4 7.74 3.30 2.89
C ASP A 4 7.44 2.06 3.76
N GLU A 5 7.02 2.26 5.01
CA GLU A 5 6.57 1.19 5.90
C GLU A 5 5.08 0.86 5.70
N ILE A 6 4.79 -0.39 5.35
CA ILE A 6 3.42 -0.90 5.14
C ILE A 6 2.58 -0.82 6.42
N PRO A 7 3.07 -1.22 7.62
CA PRO A 7 2.27 -1.11 8.85
C PRO A 7 1.83 0.33 9.12
N GLU A 8 2.71 1.31 8.91
CA GLU A 8 2.39 2.72 9.12
C GLU A 8 1.29 3.19 8.13
N ALA A 9 1.42 2.81 6.85
CA ALA A 9 0.42 3.12 5.84
C ALA A 9 -0.95 2.50 6.18
N TYR A 10 -0.96 1.25 6.62
CA TYR A 10 -2.16 0.46 6.87
C TYR A 10 -2.91 0.91 8.14
N TYR A 11 -2.23 1.04 9.28
CA TYR A 11 -2.90 1.32 10.56
C TYR A 11 -3.25 2.81 10.76
N ASN A 12 -2.58 3.73 10.08
CA ASN A 12 -2.79 5.17 10.27
C ASN A 12 -3.54 5.85 9.12
N SER A 13 -4.02 5.10 8.12
CA SER A 13 -4.70 5.66 6.95
C SER A 13 -6.09 5.06 6.74
N HIS A 14 -7.01 5.86 6.25
CA HIS A 14 -8.32 5.38 5.78
C HIS A 14 -8.27 4.91 4.32
N ARG A 15 -7.17 5.22 3.61
CA ARG A 15 -6.94 4.88 2.21
C ARG A 15 -5.44 4.86 1.95
N VAL A 16 -4.96 3.82 1.28
CA VAL A 16 -3.55 3.64 0.91
C VAL A 16 -3.44 3.63 -0.60
N LEU A 17 -2.51 4.42 -1.14
CA LEU A 17 -2.21 4.47 -2.56
C LEU A 17 -0.76 4.03 -2.76
N VAL A 18 -0.55 3.01 -3.59
CA VAL A 18 0.80 2.52 -3.92
C VAL A 18 1.29 3.21 -5.17
N MET A 19 2.49 3.78 -5.12
CA MET A 19 3.11 4.50 -6.22
C MET A 19 4.41 3.83 -6.67
N ARG A 20 4.62 3.69 -7.98
CA ARG A 20 5.87 3.20 -8.58
C ARG A 20 6.22 4.01 -9.82
N ARG A 21 7.50 4.38 -9.96
CA ARG A 21 8.04 5.09 -11.14
C ARG A 21 7.15 6.27 -11.57
N GLY A 22 6.69 7.07 -10.61
CA GLY A 22 5.87 8.24 -10.89
C GLY A 22 4.37 7.96 -11.13
N ARG A 23 3.88 6.73 -10.94
CA ARG A 23 2.49 6.35 -11.23
C ARG A 23 1.83 5.63 -10.06
N LEU A 24 0.55 5.86 -9.86
CA LEU A 24 -0.27 5.05 -8.95
C LEU A 24 -0.53 3.69 -9.59
N VAL A 25 -0.28 2.62 -8.84
CA VAL A 25 -0.40 1.24 -9.32
C VAL A 25 -1.45 0.44 -8.57
N ALA A 26 -1.83 0.86 -7.37
CA ALA A 26 -2.90 0.24 -6.58
C ALA A 26 -3.51 1.20 -5.57
N GLU A 27 -4.69 0.83 -5.10
CA GLU A 27 -5.46 1.53 -4.08
C GLU A 27 -6.10 0.53 -3.12
N PHE A 28 -6.03 0.83 -1.83
CA PHE A 28 -6.60 0.01 -0.77
C PHE A 28 -7.38 0.84 0.24
N ASN A 29 -8.39 0.22 0.83
CA ASN A 29 -9.06 0.70 2.02
C ASN A 29 -8.72 -0.26 3.18
N PRO A 30 -7.93 0.15 4.18
CA PRO A 30 -7.52 -0.71 5.29
C PRO A 30 -8.67 -1.31 6.11
N HIS A 31 -9.90 -0.78 6.00
CA HIS A 31 -11.07 -1.38 6.64
C HIS A 31 -11.66 -2.57 5.85
N HIS A 32 -11.20 -2.79 4.61
CA HIS A 32 -11.76 -3.79 3.68
C HIS A 32 -10.70 -4.70 3.04
N CYS A 33 -9.45 -4.58 3.45
CA CYS A 33 -8.35 -5.46 3.03
C CYS A 33 -7.51 -5.81 4.25
N ARG A 34 -6.60 -6.77 4.10
CA ARG A 34 -5.57 -7.08 5.08
C ARG A 34 -4.25 -6.40 4.71
N GLU A 35 -3.35 -6.32 5.68
CA GLU A 35 -2.02 -5.73 5.49
C GLU A 35 -1.22 -6.50 4.43
N GLU A 36 -1.34 -7.83 4.40
CA GLU A 36 -0.62 -8.70 3.46
C GLU A 36 -1.03 -8.45 2.00
N GLU A 37 -2.26 -8.00 1.74
CA GLU A 37 -2.72 -7.67 0.38
C GLU A 37 -2.01 -6.45 -0.20
N ILE A 38 -1.58 -5.52 0.67
CA ILE A 38 -0.75 -4.38 0.27
C ILE A 38 0.69 -4.87 0.04
N ALA A 39 1.20 -5.74 0.91
CA ALA A 39 2.55 -6.30 0.80
C ALA A 39 2.73 -7.09 -0.50
N GLU A 40 1.78 -7.93 -0.89
CA GLU A 40 1.81 -8.66 -2.15
C GLU A 40 1.97 -7.71 -3.35
N VAL A 41 1.26 -6.58 -3.37
CA VAL A 41 1.40 -5.59 -4.44
C VAL A 41 2.75 -4.90 -4.38
N VAL A 42 3.30 -4.59 -3.20
CA VAL A 42 4.62 -3.95 -3.11
C VAL A 42 5.75 -4.93 -3.49
N GLU A 43 5.65 -6.20 -3.09
CA GLU A 43 6.68 -7.23 -3.27
C GLU A 43 6.68 -7.85 -4.69
N VAL A 44 5.51 -8.21 -5.23
CA VAL A 44 5.37 -8.74 -6.61
C VAL A 44 5.82 -7.70 -7.65
N ILE A 45 5.78 -6.44 -7.26
CA ILE A 45 6.20 -5.32 -8.09
C ILE A 45 7.71 -5.03 -7.95
N ASN A 46 8.46 -5.69 -7.07
CA ASN A 46 9.92 -5.49 -6.95
C ASN A 46 10.78 -6.41 -7.84
N GLU A 47 10.15 -7.33 -8.58
CA GLU A 47 10.74 -8.03 -9.74
C GLU A 47 10.47 -7.26 -11.07
#